data_AF-A0A7U3NTC4-F1
#
_entry.id   AF-A0A7U3NTC4-F1
#
_cell.length_a   1.000
_cell.length_b   1.000
_cell.length_c   1.000
_cell.angle_alpha   90.00
_cell.angle_beta   90.00
_cell.angle_gamma   90.00
#
_symmetry.space_group_name_H-M   'P 1'
#
loop_
_entity.id
_entity.type
_entity.pdbx_description
1 polymer ?
#
loop_
_entity_poly.entity_id
_entity_poly.type
_entity_poly.pdbx_seq_one_letter_code
_entity_poly.pdbx_strand_id
1 'polypeptide(L)'
;MATTETSLMNQQLDALLFQETNLVANLANASALLNSTYDNLNWAGFYLFNEQTGELDLGPFQGKVACMHIKVGAGVVGTAFETQTNQRVADVHQFPGHIACDSASNSEIVVPITKDGHQIGVLDVDSPSLDRFNADNEAELTEFVAILTSHID
;
A
#
# COMPACT_ATOMS: atom_id res chain seq x y z
N MET A 1 25.76 -8.84 -7.95
CA MET A 1 24.37 -8.68 -7.49
C MET A 1 24.47 -8.08 -6.11
N ALA A 2 24.09 -6.82 -5.93
CA ALA A 2 24.09 -6.22 -4.60
C ALA A 2 23.03 -6.97 -3.80
N THR A 3 23.44 -7.68 -2.75
CA THR A 3 22.54 -8.09 -1.69
C THR A 3 22.11 -6.81 -1.00
N THR A 4 20.96 -6.27 -1.39
CA THR A 4 20.32 -5.19 -0.63
C THR A 4 19.98 -5.79 0.73
N GLU A 5 20.64 -5.31 1.79
CA GLU A 5 20.25 -5.69 3.14
C GLU A 5 18.80 -5.25 3.35
N THR A 6 17.97 -6.17 3.83
CA THR A 6 16.59 -5.88 4.23
C THR A 6 16.57 -4.71 5.19
N SER A 7 15.71 -3.72 4.94
CA SER A 7 15.68 -2.50 5.73
C SER A 7 15.26 -2.75 7.19
N LEU A 8 15.57 -1.81 8.08
CA LEU A 8 15.17 -1.92 9.49
C LEU A 8 13.64 -2.03 9.64
N MET A 9 12.88 -1.29 8.84
CA MET A 9 11.41 -1.36 8.85
C MET A 9 10.92 -2.76 8.48
N ASN A 10 11.51 -3.36 7.45
CA ASN A 10 11.14 -4.69 6.97
C ASN A 10 11.51 -5.78 7.99
N GLN A 11 12.64 -5.65 8.68
CA GLN A 11 12.99 -6.52 9.81
C GLN A 11 12.02 -6.37 11.00
N GLN A 12 11.60 -5.13 11.28
CA GLN A 12 10.62 -4.85 12.35
C GLN A 12 9.24 -5.40 12.00
N LEU A 13 8.81 -5.30 10.74
CA LEU A 13 7.56 -5.88 10.28
C LEU A 13 7.55 -7.41 10.49
N ASP A 14 8.59 -8.10 10.02
CA ASP A 14 8.71 -9.54 10.15
C ASP A 14 8.63 -9.99 11.62
N ALA A 15 9.35 -9.30 12.50
CA ALA A 15 9.31 -9.57 13.93
C ALA A 15 7.95 -9.24 14.58
N LEU A 16 7.29 -8.17 14.12
CA LEU A 16 6.00 -7.72 14.64
C LEU A 16 4.86 -8.67 14.29
N LEU A 17 4.94 -9.34 13.13
CA LEU A 17 3.90 -10.24 12.63
C LEU A 17 4.20 -11.72 12.91
N PHE A 18 5.33 -12.03 13.56
CA PHE A 18 5.73 -13.40 13.82
C PHE A 18 4.67 -14.19 14.63
N GLN A 19 4.19 -15.29 14.05
CA GLN A 19 3.13 -16.16 14.60
C GLN A 19 1.73 -15.52 14.70
N GLU A 20 1.53 -14.35 14.09
CA GLU A 20 0.23 -13.70 14.02
C GLU A 20 -0.55 -14.15 12.77
N THR A 21 -1.82 -14.49 12.95
CA THR A 21 -2.68 -15.05 11.88
C THR A 21 -3.88 -14.18 11.56
N ASN A 22 -4.14 -13.15 12.38
CA ASN A 22 -5.29 -12.28 12.17
C ASN A 22 -4.95 -11.21 11.12
N LEU A 23 -5.49 -11.35 9.91
CA LEU A 23 -5.25 -10.43 8.81
C LEU A 23 -5.47 -8.95 9.20
N VAL A 24 -6.60 -8.64 9.85
CA VAL A 24 -6.92 -7.25 10.22
C VAL A 24 -5.89 -6.69 11.22
N ALA A 25 -5.46 -7.49 12.20
CA ALA A 25 -4.42 -7.08 13.15
C ALA A 25 -3.08 -6.86 12.46
N ASN A 26 -2.69 -7.76 11.54
CA ASN A 26 -1.44 -7.67 10.79
C ASN A 26 -1.41 -6.39 9.94
N LEU A 27 -2.47 -6.14 9.17
CA LEU A 27 -2.61 -4.92 8.36
C LEU A 27 -2.67 -3.66 9.23
N ALA A 28 -3.38 -3.68 10.36
CA ALA A 28 -3.44 -2.54 11.26
C ALA A 28 -2.04 -2.16 11.80
N ASN A 29 -1.29 -3.13 12.30
CA ASN A 29 0.07 -2.90 12.80
C ASN A 29 1.06 -2.55 11.69
N ALA A 30 0.95 -3.16 10.52
CA ALA A 30 1.75 -2.82 9.35
C ALA A 30 1.55 -1.35 8.94
N SER A 31 0.30 -0.88 8.88
CA SER A 31 -0.01 0.53 8.58
C SER A 31 0.56 1.49 9.63
N ALA A 32 0.51 1.11 10.91
CA ALA A 32 1.06 1.91 12.01
C ALA A 32 2.59 2.00 11.93
N LEU A 33 3.27 0.88 11.62
CA LEU A 33 4.71 0.84 11.44
C LEU A 33 5.16 1.74 10.28
N LEU A 34 4.51 1.64 9.12
CA LEU A 34 4.77 2.48 7.95
C LEU A 34 4.66 3.98 8.30
N ASN A 35 3.53 4.37 8.88
CA ASN A 35 3.25 5.77 9.23
C ASN A 35 4.20 6.31 10.30
N SER A 36 4.75 5.45 11.16
CA SER A 36 5.77 5.85 12.15
C SER A 36 7.19 5.94 11.59
N THR A 37 7.44 5.30 10.44
CA THR A 37 8.78 5.20 9.83
C THR A 37 8.99 6.27 8.76
N TYR A 38 7.96 6.53 7.96
CA TYR A 38 8.02 7.50 6.89
C TYR A 38 7.56 8.87 7.36
N ASP A 39 8.45 9.86 7.28
CA ASP A 39 8.06 11.25 7.43
C ASP A 39 7.22 11.73 6.25
N ASN A 40 6.33 12.68 6.55
CA ASN A 40 5.58 13.46 5.57
C ASN A 40 4.68 12.59 4.67
N LEU A 41 3.98 11.65 5.30
CA LEU A 41 2.82 10.97 4.73
C LEU A 41 1.54 11.61 5.28
N ASN A 42 0.48 11.63 4.47
CA ASN A 42 -0.88 11.96 4.94
C ASN A 42 -1.80 10.74 5.01
N TRP A 43 -1.43 9.65 4.33
CA TRP A 43 -2.16 8.39 4.38
C TRP A 43 -1.22 7.19 4.13
N ALA A 44 -1.42 6.11 4.87
CA ALA A 44 -0.76 4.83 4.63
C ALA A 44 -1.66 3.68 5.09
N GLY A 45 -1.95 2.72 4.22
CA GLY A 45 -2.91 1.65 4.54
C GLY A 45 -3.22 0.74 3.37
N PHE A 46 -4.36 0.07 3.47
CA PHE A 46 -4.69 -1.05 2.59
C PHE A 46 -6.09 -0.91 2.02
N TYR A 47 -6.25 -1.38 0.79
CA TYR A 47 -7.55 -1.74 0.23
C TYR A 47 -7.55 -3.22 -0.13
N LEU A 48 -8.63 -3.93 0.21
CA LEU A 48 -8.75 -5.37 0.05
C LEU A 48 -9.79 -5.70 -1.01
N PHE A 49 -9.48 -6.66 -1.88
CA PHE A 49 -10.41 -7.07 -2.93
C PHE A 49 -11.58 -7.84 -2.34
N ASN A 50 -12.78 -7.39 -2.67
CA ASN A 50 -14.01 -8.07 -2.31
C ASN A 50 -14.56 -8.80 -3.53
N GLU A 51 -14.38 -10.12 -3.56
CA GLU A 51 -14.86 -10.96 -4.67
C GLU A 51 -16.38 -10.90 -4.88
N GLN A 52 -17.15 -10.57 -3.84
CA GLN A 52 -18.61 -10.52 -3.94
C GLN A 52 -19.08 -9.28 -4.70
N THR A 53 -18.37 -8.16 -4.54
CA THR A 53 -18.69 -6.89 -5.20
C THR A 53 -17.88 -6.66 -6.48
N GLY A 54 -16.70 -7.28 -6.58
CA GLY A 54 -15.73 -7.02 -7.65
C GLY A 54 -15.01 -5.68 -7.48
N GLU A 55 -15.00 -5.12 -6.27
CA GLU A 55 -14.38 -3.83 -5.94
C GLU A 55 -13.34 -3.99 -4.81
N LEU A 56 -12.52 -2.96 -4.62
CA LEU A 56 -11.57 -2.83 -3.53
C LEU A 56 -12.24 -2.09 -2.36
N ASP A 57 -12.36 -2.76 -1.22
CA ASP A 57 -12.91 -2.22 0.01
C ASP A 57 -11.81 -1.67 0.93
N LEU A 58 -12.09 -0.56 1.60
CA LEU A 58 -11.17 0.07 2.55
C LEU A 58 -10.79 -0.88 3.70
N GLY A 59 -9.50 -1.15 3.86
CA GLY A 59 -8.90 -1.92 4.95
C GLY A 59 -8.32 -1.04 6.06
N PRO A 60 -7.47 -1.60 6.96
CA PRO A 60 -6.79 -0.82 7.98
C PRO A 60 -5.83 0.24 7.40
N PHE A 61 -5.75 1.41 8.04
CA PHE A 61 -4.91 2.52 7.59
C PHE A 61 -4.58 3.49 8.72
N GLN A 62 -3.60 4.37 8.48
CA GLN A 62 -3.30 5.56 9.27
C GLN A 62 -3.49 6.80 8.38
N GLY A 63 -4.28 7.77 8.84
CA GLY A 63 -4.54 8.99 8.09
C GLY A 63 -5.94 9.54 8.33
N LYS A 64 -6.39 10.41 7.42
CA LYS A 64 -7.76 10.93 7.41
C LYS A 64 -8.75 9.91 6.83
N VAL A 65 -10.04 10.20 6.97
CA VAL A 65 -11.12 9.43 6.34
C VAL A 65 -10.89 9.34 4.83
N ALA A 66 -11.04 8.13 4.29
CA ALA A 66 -10.85 7.82 2.87
C ALA A 66 -12.13 7.26 2.23
N CYS A 67 -12.10 7.04 0.91
CA CYS A 67 -13.21 6.41 0.19
C CYS A 67 -13.38 4.94 0.63
N MET A 68 -14.61 4.47 0.76
CA MET A 68 -14.86 3.09 1.22
C MET A 68 -14.69 2.03 0.13
N HIS A 69 -14.93 2.40 -1.14
CA HIS A 69 -14.94 1.47 -2.26
C HIS A 69 -14.20 2.09 -3.45
N ILE A 70 -13.35 1.30 -4.10
CA ILE A 70 -12.60 1.67 -5.30
C ILE A 70 -12.85 0.60 -6.38
N LYS A 71 -13.20 1.04 -7.58
CA LYS A 71 -13.38 0.13 -8.72
C LYS A 71 -12.03 -0.32 -9.27
N VAL A 72 -11.96 -1.58 -9.70
CA VAL A 72 -10.81 -2.09 -10.47
C VAL A 72 -10.58 -1.20 -11.70
N GLY A 73 -9.31 -0.88 -11.97
CA GLY A 73 -8.88 0.00 -13.06
C GLY A 73 -9.15 1.50 -12.83
N ALA A 74 -9.73 1.90 -11.70
CA ALA A 74 -10.09 3.29 -11.42
C ALA A 74 -9.11 3.96 -10.45
N GLY A 75 -8.62 5.15 -10.81
CA GLY A 75 -7.60 5.85 -10.03
C GLY A 75 -6.28 5.06 -9.94
N VAL A 76 -5.37 5.54 -9.11
CA VAL A 76 -4.05 4.91 -8.93
C VAL A 76 -4.19 3.54 -8.27
N VAL A 77 -4.94 3.46 -7.17
CA VAL A 77 -5.26 2.21 -6.45
C VAL A 77 -5.87 1.14 -7.35
N GLY A 78 -6.96 1.45 -8.06
CA GLY A 78 -7.62 0.48 -8.94
C GLY A 78 -6.76 0.06 -10.12
N THR A 79 -5.93 0.98 -10.65
CA THR A 79 -4.98 0.67 -11.73
C THR A 79 -3.90 -0.30 -11.24
N ALA A 80 -3.30 -0.06 -10.08
CA ALA A 80 -2.28 -0.95 -9.51
C ALA A 80 -2.81 -2.38 -9.35
N PHE A 81 -4.03 -2.51 -8.82
CA PHE A 81 -4.69 -3.79 -8.66
C PHE A 81 -4.96 -4.48 -10.02
N GLU A 82 -5.47 -3.76 -11.02
CA GLU A 82 -5.76 -4.32 -12.34
C GLU A 82 -4.49 -4.77 -13.07
N THR A 83 -3.46 -3.93 -13.08
CA THR A 83 -2.24 -4.19 -13.86
C THR A 83 -1.26 -5.11 -13.13
N GLN A 84 -1.43 -5.32 -11.83
CA GLN A 84 -0.51 -6.06 -10.96
C GLN A 84 0.93 -5.49 -11.06
N THR A 85 1.04 -4.17 -11.18
CA THR A 85 2.31 -3.45 -11.19
C THR A 85 2.28 -2.32 -10.18
N ASN A 86 3.42 -2.05 -9.56
CA ASN A 86 3.61 -0.86 -8.73
C ASN A 86 3.24 0.40 -9.50
N GLN A 87 2.48 1.28 -8.87
CA GLN A 87 2.19 2.61 -9.40
C GLN A 87 2.91 3.62 -8.51
N ARG A 88 3.94 4.28 -9.03
CA ARG A 88 4.65 5.35 -8.32
C ARG A 88 4.40 6.67 -9.04
N VAL A 89 3.54 7.49 -8.47
CA VAL A 89 2.98 8.67 -9.11
C VAL A 89 3.54 9.93 -8.46
N ALA A 90 4.33 10.69 -9.23
CA ALA A 90 4.97 11.92 -8.75
C ALA A 90 3.99 13.08 -8.56
N ASP A 91 2.91 13.12 -9.34
CA ASP A 91 1.83 14.11 -9.24
C ASP A 91 0.49 13.42 -9.54
N VAL A 92 -0.31 13.18 -8.50
CA VAL A 92 -1.61 12.48 -8.65
C VAL A 92 -2.61 13.26 -9.47
N HIS A 93 -2.50 14.60 -9.52
CA HIS A 93 -3.38 15.45 -10.30
C HIS A 93 -3.14 15.33 -11.81
N GLN A 94 -1.99 14.75 -12.20
CA GLN A 94 -1.67 14.44 -13.59
C GLN A 94 -2.01 13.00 -13.97
N PHE A 95 -2.43 12.17 -13.02
CA PHE A 95 -2.77 10.77 -13.28
C PHE A 95 -4.15 10.68 -13.98
N PRO A 96 -4.26 10.04 -15.15
CA PRO A 96 -5.53 9.90 -15.85
C PRO A 96 -6.57 9.15 -15.02
N GLY A 97 -7.74 9.74 -14.82
CA GLY A 97 -8.81 9.12 -14.04
C GLY A 97 -8.57 9.14 -12.53
N HIS A 98 -7.74 10.08 -12.03
CA HIS A 98 -7.50 10.27 -10.60
C HIS A 98 -8.82 10.44 -9.81
N ILE A 99 -8.93 9.69 -8.72
CA ILE A 99 -10.03 9.76 -7.74
C ILE A 99 -9.43 10.34 -6.47
N ALA A 100 -9.60 11.65 -6.25
CA ALA A 100 -9.10 12.29 -5.04
C ALA A 100 -10.03 11.97 -3.84
N CYS A 101 -9.56 11.14 -2.90
CA CYS A 101 -10.24 10.94 -1.62
C CYS A 101 -9.72 11.90 -0.54
N ASP A 102 -8.41 12.25 -0.56
CA ASP A 102 -7.84 13.37 0.21
C ASP A 102 -7.26 14.42 -0.75
N SER A 103 -7.82 15.63 -0.72
CA SER A 103 -7.33 16.76 -1.53
C SER A 103 -5.91 17.20 -1.18
N ALA A 104 -5.36 16.75 -0.04
CA ALA A 104 -3.99 17.04 0.35
C ALA A 104 -2.96 16.13 -0.33
N SER A 105 -3.35 14.95 -0.84
CA SER A 105 -2.42 14.02 -1.50
C SER A 105 -1.92 14.63 -2.82
N ASN A 106 -0.59 14.66 -2.99
CA ASN A 106 0.07 15.20 -4.17
C ASN A 106 0.93 14.15 -4.88
N SER A 107 1.49 13.19 -4.15
CA SER A 107 2.12 12.00 -4.74
C SER A 107 1.68 10.76 -3.99
N GLU A 108 1.73 9.62 -4.67
CA GLU A 108 1.16 8.35 -4.21
C GLU A 108 2.02 7.19 -4.70
N ILE A 109 2.18 6.16 -3.87
CA ILE A 109 2.73 4.88 -4.29
C ILE A 109 1.81 3.74 -3.86
N VAL A 110 1.41 2.93 -4.84
CA VAL A 110 0.54 1.76 -4.63
C VAL A 110 1.27 0.50 -5.04
N VAL A 111 1.27 -0.49 -4.16
CA VAL A 111 1.94 -1.79 -4.34
C VAL A 111 0.90 -2.91 -4.26
N PRO A 112 0.70 -3.73 -5.31
CA PRO A 112 -0.25 -4.84 -5.29
C PRO A 112 0.14 -5.93 -4.28
N ILE A 113 -0.86 -6.51 -3.63
CA ILE A 113 -0.70 -7.61 -2.67
C ILE A 113 -1.30 -8.87 -3.30
N THR A 114 -0.44 -9.82 -3.64
CA THR A 114 -0.83 -11.10 -4.25
C THR A 114 -0.12 -12.25 -3.54
N LYS A 115 -0.87 -13.28 -3.18
CA LYS A 115 -0.33 -14.51 -2.56
C LYS A 115 -0.86 -15.72 -3.31
N ASP A 116 0.02 -16.65 -3.67
CA ASP A 116 -0.32 -17.91 -4.35
C ASP A 116 -1.22 -17.74 -5.59
N GLY A 117 -1.01 -16.64 -6.33
CA GLY A 117 -1.81 -16.28 -7.51
C GLY A 117 -3.17 -15.63 -7.22
N HIS A 118 -3.51 -15.42 -5.96
CA HIS A 118 -4.71 -14.73 -5.52
C HIS A 118 -4.42 -13.26 -5.23
N GLN A 119 -5.16 -12.35 -5.88
CA GLN A 119 -5.03 -10.91 -5.69
C GLN A 119 -5.80 -10.50 -4.43
N ILE A 120 -5.07 -10.22 -3.35
CA ILE A 120 -5.66 -9.91 -2.03
C ILE A 120 -6.10 -8.45 -1.97
N GLY A 121 -5.34 -7.54 -2.59
CA GLY A 121 -5.58 -6.11 -2.46
C GLY A 121 -4.37 -5.28 -2.86
N VAL A 122 -4.22 -4.11 -2.25
CA VAL A 122 -3.07 -3.22 -2.42
C VAL A 122 -2.64 -2.59 -1.10
N LEU A 123 -1.35 -2.29 -0.99
CA LEU A 123 -0.81 -1.25 -0.10
C LEU A 123 -0.88 0.08 -0.84
N ASP A 124 -1.39 1.11 -0.18
CA ASP A 124 -1.49 2.47 -0.69
C ASP A 124 -0.86 3.46 0.31
N VAL A 125 -0.04 4.38 -0.19
CA VAL A 125 0.75 5.33 0.59
C VAL A 125 0.79 6.68 -0.11
N ASP A 126 0.24 7.70 0.56
CA ASP A 126 0.13 9.06 0.06
C ASP A 126 1.05 10.04 0.79
N SER A 127 1.46 11.07 0.05
CA SER A 127 2.16 12.23 0.61
C SER A 127 1.58 13.55 0.13
N PRO A 128 1.56 14.59 1.00
CA PRO A 128 1.22 15.93 0.57
C PRO A 128 2.34 16.63 -0.21
N SER A 129 3.49 15.99 -0.36
CA SER A 129 4.55 16.48 -1.25
C SER A 129 4.45 15.87 -2.63
N LEU A 130 4.82 16.63 -3.65
CA LEU A 130 5.03 16.10 -5.00
C LEU A 130 6.31 15.26 -5.04
N ASP A 131 6.33 14.25 -5.91
CA ASP A 131 7.48 13.38 -6.18
C ASP A 131 8.15 12.82 -4.90
N ARG A 132 7.33 12.43 -3.91
CA ARG A 132 7.82 11.97 -2.60
C ARG A 132 8.57 10.65 -2.67
N PHE A 133 8.17 9.76 -3.57
CA PHE A 133 8.62 8.38 -3.63
C PHE A 133 9.59 8.17 -4.79
N ASN A 134 10.73 7.57 -4.51
CA ASN A 134 11.75 7.25 -5.51
C ASN A 134 11.88 5.71 -5.72
N ALA A 135 12.93 5.28 -6.44
CA ALA A 135 13.21 3.87 -6.70
C ALA A 135 13.53 3.07 -5.43
N ASP A 136 14.20 3.67 -4.47
CA ASP A 136 14.55 3.01 -3.22
C ASP A 136 13.31 2.83 -2.34
N ASN A 137 12.41 3.82 -2.29
CA ASN A 137 11.12 3.68 -1.59
C ASN A 137 10.25 2.59 -2.22
N GLU A 138 10.18 2.55 -3.55
CA GLU A 138 9.41 1.51 -4.25
C GLU A 138 9.97 0.11 -3.97
N ALA A 139 11.29 -0.05 -4.01
CA ALA A 139 11.93 -1.32 -3.69
C ALA A 139 11.68 -1.75 -2.24
N GLU A 140 11.82 -0.82 -1.28
CA GLU A 140 11.59 -1.10 0.14
C GLU A 140 10.13 -1.48 0.42
N LEU A 141 9.16 -0.75 -0.14
CA LEU A 141 7.73 -1.04 0.03
C LEU A 141 7.29 -2.30 -0.71
N THR A 142 7.96 -2.66 -1.81
CA THR A 142 7.75 -3.95 -2.48
C THR A 142 8.22 -5.10 -1.59
N GLU A 143 9.40 -4.97 -0.96
CA GLU A 143 9.87 -5.97 0.02
C GLU A 143 8.98 -6.00 1.28
N PHE A 144 8.49 -4.85 1.74
CA PHE A 144 7.53 -4.75 2.85
C PHE A 144 6.27 -5.58 2.57
N VAL A 145 5.67 -5.43 1.37
CA VAL A 145 4.52 -6.24 0.96
C VAL A 145 4.87 -7.72 0.86
N ALA A 146 6.04 -8.08 0.34
CA ALA A 146 6.47 -9.47 0.26
C ALA A 146 6.57 -10.13 1.65
N ILE A 147 7.15 -9.42 2.62
CA ILE A 147 7.22 -9.90 4.02
C ILE A 147 5.82 -9.99 4.61
N LEU A 148 4.99 -8.95 4.48
CA LEU A 148 3.59 -8.97 4.93
C LEU A 148 2.84 -10.18 4.40
N THR A 149 2.96 -10.50 3.11
CA THR A 149 2.30 -11.66 2.49
C THR A 149 2.77 -13.00 3.03
N SER A 150 3.98 -13.09 3.57
CA SER A 150 4.45 -14.33 4.22
C SER A 150 3.77 -14.60 5.57
N HIS A 151 3.13 -13.56 6.16
CA HIS A 151 2.38 -13.61 7.42
C HIS A 151 0.85 -13.51 7.20
N ILE A 152 0.38 -13.64 5.98
CA ILE A 152 -1.05 -13.76 5.64
C ILE A 152 -1.27 -15.19 5.22
N ASP A 153 -2.32 -15.86 5.70
CA ASP A 153 -2.71 -17.22 5.32
C ASP A 153 -3.52 -17.25 4.01
#